data_AF-A0A2T5IY52-F1
#
_entry.id   AF-A0A2T5IY52-F1
#
_cell.length_a   1.000
_cell.length_b   1.000
_cell.length_c   1.000
_cell.angle_alpha   90.00
_cell.angle_beta   90.00
_cell.angle_gamma   90.00
#
_symmetry.space_group_name_H-M   'P 1'
#
loop_
_entity.id
_entity.type
_entity.pdbx_description
1 polymer ?
#
loop_
_entity_poly.entity_id
_entity_poly.type
_entity_poly.pdbx_seq_one_letter_code
_entity_poly.pdbx_strand_id
1 'polypeptide(L)'
;MKTALTRLEALKDLVQQAIDTGATSVEQIHKTIAALPLAVLEKQGLLDIDSDKRDELWDKSFGQVYEAIRRVNQEVGELASQAFETIEDQIIIQKNISDADAEKQVIESPVAVEPTSKVV
;
A
#
# COMPACT_ATOMS: atom_id res chain seq x y z
N MET A 1 -5.64 15.47 -12.00
CA MET A 1 -6.14 14.70 -10.83
C MET A 1 -5.77 13.23 -10.92
N LYS A 2 -6.14 12.49 -11.98
CA LYS A 2 -5.74 11.07 -12.17
C LYS A 2 -4.24 10.80 -11.94
N THR A 3 -3.37 11.72 -12.39
CA THR A 3 -1.92 11.60 -12.23
C THR A 3 -1.40 11.67 -10.79
N ALA A 4 -2.11 12.31 -9.86
CA ALA A 4 -1.64 12.41 -8.47
C ALA A 4 -1.94 11.12 -7.69
N LEU A 5 -3.15 10.56 -7.87
CA LEU A 5 -3.54 9.31 -7.22
C LEU A 5 -2.69 8.12 -7.71
N THR A 6 -2.51 8.01 -9.03
CA THR A 6 -1.63 6.99 -9.63
C THR A 6 -0.19 7.10 -9.12
N ARG A 7 0.30 8.32 -8.82
CA ARG A 7 1.63 8.51 -8.22
C ARG A 7 1.68 8.03 -6.76
N LEU A 8 0.59 8.23 -6.00
CA LEU A 8 0.49 7.74 -4.62
C LEU A 8 0.42 6.22 -4.57
N GLU A 9 -0.35 5.60 -5.47
CA GLU A 9 -0.38 4.14 -5.63
C GLU A 9 0.99 3.59 -6.00
N ALA A 10 1.65 4.17 -7.02
CA ALA A 10 2.99 3.74 -7.43
C ALA A 10 4.02 3.91 -6.31
N LEU A 11 3.92 4.96 -5.50
CA LEU A 11 4.79 5.15 -4.34
C LEU A 11 4.51 4.10 -3.26
N LYS A 12 3.23 3.82 -2.98
CA LYS A 12 2.83 2.76 -2.04
C LYS A 12 3.38 1.40 -2.51
N ASP A 13 3.22 1.06 -3.79
CA ASP A 13 3.75 -0.19 -4.36
C ASP A 13 5.29 -0.26 -4.24
N LEU A 14 5.99 0.84 -4.51
CA LEU A 14 7.44 0.93 -4.34
C LEU A 14 7.87 0.67 -2.89
N VAL A 15 7.17 1.27 -1.93
CA VAL A 15 7.45 1.07 -0.49
C VAL A 15 7.15 -0.37 -0.08
N GLN A 16 6.02 -0.94 -0.50
CA GLN A 16 5.69 -2.33 -0.21
C GLN A 16 6.75 -3.29 -0.76
N GLN A 17 7.17 -3.09 -2.01
CA GLN A 17 8.20 -3.90 -2.64
C GLN A 17 9.55 -3.77 -1.91
N ALA A 18 9.93 -2.57 -1.48
CA ALA A 18 11.16 -2.35 -0.71
C ALA A 18 11.13 -3.10 0.62
N ILE A 19 9.98 -3.08 1.32
CA ILE A 19 9.79 -3.80 2.58
C ILE A 19 9.87 -5.32 2.35
N ASP A 20 9.18 -5.86 1.35
CA ASP A 20 9.19 -7.30 1.06
C ASP A 20 10.59 -7.80 0.66
N THR A 21 11.30 -7.00 -0.13
CA THR A 21 12.70 -7.28 -0.51
C THR A 21 13.60 -7.25 0.70
N GLY A 22 13.43 -6.25 1.57
CA GLY A 22 14.15 -6.14 2.84
C GLY A 22 13.89 -7.34 3.75
N ALA A 23 12.64 -7.70 3.97
CA ALA A 23 12.24 -8.86 4.77
C ALA A 23 12.89 -10.14 4.26
N THR A 24 12.88 -10.36 2.94
CA THR A 24 13.53 -11.53 2.30
C THR A 24 15.04 -11.52 2.51
N SER A 25 15.69 -10.37 2.39
CA SER A 25 17.13 -10.25 2.61
C SER A 25 17.52 -10.55 4.06
N VAL A 26 16.81 -9.95 5.03
CA VAL A 26 17.10 -10.18 6.46
C VAL A 26 16.76 -11.61 6.87
N GLU A 27 15.71 -12.22 6.30
CA GLU A 27 15.41 -13.65 6.49
C GLU A 27 16.59 -14.54 6.12
N GLN A 28 17.16 -14.33 4.94
CA GLN A 28 18.31 -15.10 4.47
C GLN A 28 19.55 -14.89 5.34
N ILE A 29 19.77 -13.66 5.81
CA ILE A 29 20.86 -13.36 6.76
C ILE A 29 20.65 -14.12 8.06
N HIS A 30 19.45 -14.09 8.65
CA HIS A 30 19.17 -14.81 9.90
C HIS A 30 19.31 -16.32 9.74
N LYS A 31 18.81 -16.91 8.65
CA LYS A 31 18.99 -18.34 8.35
C LYS A 31 20.47 -18.71 8.27
N THR A 32 21.27 -17.89 7.57
CA THR A 32 22.72 -18.11 7.43
C THR A 32 23.45 -18.01 8.77
N ILE A 33 23.14 -16.99 9.57
CA ILE A 33 23.76 -16.80 10.89
C ILE A 33 23.38 -17.95 11.83
N ALA A 34 22.13 -18.41 11.81
CA ALA A 34 21.65 -19.50 12.65
C ALA A 34 22.27 -20.85 12.30
N ALA A 35 22.63 -21.08 11.03
CA ALA A 35 23.30 -22.30 10.60
C ALA A 35 24.69 -22.49 11.26
N LEU A 36 25.41 -21.40 11.53
CA LEU A 36 26.77 -21.45 12.10
C LEU A 36 26.84 -22.13 13.47
N PRO A 37 26.12 -21.68 14.53
CA PRO A 37 26.15 -22.34 15.83
C PRO A 37 25.57 -23.75 15.78
N LEU A 38 24.56 -24.02 14.94
CA LEU A 38 23.97 -25.36 14.81
C LEU A 38 24.98 -26.37 14.26
N ALA A 39 25.76 -25.99 13.25
CA ALA A 39 26.83 -26.84 12.71
C ALA A 39 27.91 -27.15 13.75
N VAL A 40 28.23 -26.21 14.65
CA VAL A 40 29.17 -26.44 15.75
C VAL A 40 28.61 -27.44 16.76
N LEU A 41 27.36 -27.25 17.17
CA LEU A 41 26.69 -28.15 18.12
C LEU A 41 26.55 -29.57 17.55
N GLU A 42 26.23 -29.70 16.26
CA GLU A 42 26.17 -30.97 15.54
C GLU A 42 27.52 -31.69 15.56
N LYS A 43 28.60 -30.99 15.18
CA LYS A 43 29.96 -31.56 15.17
C LYS A 43 30.42 -32.02 16.57
N GLN A 44 29.92 -31.38 17.63
CA GLN A 44 30.24 -31.74 19.01
C GLN A 44 29.34 -32.87 19.56
N GLY A 45 28.38 -33.37 18.77
CA GLY A 45 27.41 -34.38 19.22
C GLY A 45 26.46 -33.86 20.29
N LEU A 46 26.24 -32.54 20.35
CA LEU A 46 25.37 -31.89 21.34
C LEU A 46 23.93 -31.70 20.85
N LEU A 47 23.64 -32.10 19.61
CA LEU A 47 22.29 -32.09 19.06
C LEU A 47 21.73 -33.51 19.04
N ASP A 48 20.61 -33.70 19.73
CA ASP A 48 19.88 -34.97 19.80
C ASP A 48 18.74 -35.04 18.76
N ILE A 49 18.80 -34.16 17.75
CA ILE A 49 17.85 -34.07 16.67
C ILE A 49 18.57 -34.36 15.35
N ASP A 50 17.90 -35.14 14.50
CA ASP A 50 18.31 -35.38 13.13
C ASP A 50 18.48 -34.06 12.35
N SER A 51 19.54 -33.97 11.54
CA SER A 51 19.93 -32.75 10.83
C SER A 51 18.83 -32.22 9.93
N ASP A 52 18.12 -33.11 9.23
CA ASP A 52 17.09 -32.72 8.27
C ASP A 52 15.87 -32.16 9.01
N LYS A 53 15.45 -32.82 10.09
CA LYS A 53 14.35 -32.34 10.94
C LYS A 53 14.67 -31.02 11.62
N ARG A 54 15.92 -30.85 12.06
CA ARG A 54 16.39 -29.59 12.63
C ARG A 54 16.26 -28.48 11.59
N ASP A 55 16.84 -28.66 10.42
CA ASP A 55 16.87 -27.64 9.39
C ASP A 55 15.45 -27.24 8.95
N GLU A 56 14.52 -28.21 8.83
CA GLU A 56 13.10 -27.94 8.58
C GLU A 56 12.46 -27.08 9.69
N LEU A 57 12.68 -27.42 10.97
CA LEU A 57 12.12 -26.69 12.10
C LEU A 57 12.60 -25.24 12.14
N TRP A 58 13.90 -25.01 11.90
CA TRP A 58 14.46 -23.67 11.88
C TRP A 58 13.99 -22.88 10.67
N ASP A 59 14.02 -23.47 9.47
CA ASP A 59 13.56 -22.82 8.25
C ASP A 59 12.10 -22.37 8.38
N LYS A 60 11.25 -23.24 8.94
CA LYS A 60 9.85 -22.93 9.25
C LYS A 60 9.72 -21.82 10.30
N SER A 61 10.54 -21.85 11.35
CA SER A 61 10.49 -20.83 12.41
C SER A 61 10.84 -19.45 11.89
N PHE A 62 11.92 -19.33 11.09
CA PHE A 62 12.27 -18.07 10.44
C PHE A 62 11.19 -17.65 9.44
N GLY A 63 10.76 -18.59 8.59
CA GLY A 63 9.73 -18.33 7.60
C GLY A 63 8.45 -17.76 8.20
N GLN A 64 7.98 -18.29 9.33
CA GLN A 64 6.79 -17.78 10.02
C GLN A 64 6.92 -16.33 10.48
N VAL A 65 8.07 -15.94 11.03
CA VAL A 65 8.30 -14.56 11.48
C VAL A 65 8.29 -13.60 10.30
N TYR A 66 8.99 -13.94 9.22
CA TYR A 66 9.06 -13.08 8.05
C TYR A 66 7.76 -13.06 7.24
N GLU A 67 7.00 -14.16 7.25
CA GLU A 67 5.67 -14.19 6.66
C GLU A 67 4.70 -13.26 7.42
N ALA A 68 4.80 -13.20 8.75
CA ALA A 68 4.03 -12.23 9.52
C ALA A 68 4.39 -10.78 9.14
N ILE A 69 5.67 -10.48 8.91
CA ILE A 69 6.11 -9.16 8.44
C ILE A 69 5.51 -8.82 7.06
N ARG A 70 5.57 -9.76 6.11
CA ARG A 70 4.99 -9.59 4.76
C ARG A 70 3.49 -9.38 4.82
N ARG A 71 2.80 -10.15 5.66
CA ARG A 71 1.35 -10.00 5.86
C ARG A 71 0.99 -8.62 6.38
N VAL A 72 1.71 -8.11 7.38
CA VAL A 72 1.50 -6.74 7.87
C VAL A 72 1.75 -5.72 6.76
N ASN A 73 2.80 -5.90 5.96
CA ASN A 73 3.09 -5.02 4.81
C ASN A 73 1.96 -5.02 3.75
N GLN A 74 1.35 -6.18 3.51
CA GLN A 74 0.19 -6.30 2.62
C GLN A 74 -1.04 -5.61 3.19
N GLU A 75 -1.40 -5.90 4.44
CA GLU A 75 -2.56 -5.31 5.12
C GLU A 75 -2.45 -3.78 5.19
N VAL A 76 -1.27 -3.23 5.46
CA VAL A 76 -1.01 -1.78 5.45
C VAL A 76 -1.15 -1.19 4.04
N GLY A 77 -0.68 -1.89 3.02
CA GLY A 77 -0.85 -1.43 1.63
C GLY A 77 -2.29 -1.46 1.15
N GLU A 78 -3.05 -2.49 1.52
CA GLU A 78 -4.50 -2.55 1.25
C GLU A 78 -5.23 -1.39 1.91
N LEU A 79 -4.91 -1.09 3.18
CA LEU A 79 -5.47 0.05 3.89
C LEU A 79 -5.14 1.38 3.17
N ALA A 80 -3.92 1.54 2.68
CA ALA A 80 -3.51 2.71 1.92
C ALA A 80 -4.29 2.85 0.60
N SER A 81 -4.47 1.75 -0.15
CA SER A 81 -5.28 1.76 -1.38
C SER A 81 -6.73 2.18 -1.11
N GLN A 82 -7.37 1.62 -0.07
CA GLN A 82 -8.74 1.99 0.32
C GLN A 82 -8.86 3.48 0.69
N ALA A 83 -7.84 4.02 1.36
CA ALA A 83 -7.79 5.44 1.68
C ALA A 83 -7.67 6.31 0.42
N PHE A 84 -6.85 5.90 -0.56
CA PHE A 84 -6.71 6.61 -1.83
C PHE A 84 -8.01 6.61 -2.64
N GLU A 85 -8.67 5.46 -2.75
CA GLU A 85 -9.98 5.34 -3.41
C GLU A 85 -11.03 6.26 -2.77
N THR A 86 -11.12 6.26 -1.44
CA THR A 86 -12.06 7.12 -0.70
C THR A 86 -11.82 8.61 -0.99
N ILE A 87 -10.56 9.02 -1.08
CA ILE A 87 -10.19 10.40 -1.40
C ILE A 87 -10.54 10.72 -2.86
N GLU A 88 -10.29 9.80 -3.79
CA GLU A 88 -10.66 9.97 -5.20
C GLU A 88 -12.17 10.17 -5.36
N ASP A 89 -12.98 9.33 -4.71
CA ASP A 89 -14.44 9.42 -4.74
C ASP A 89 -14.93 10.78 -4.22
N GLN A 90 -14.40 11.25 -3.09
CA GLN A 90 -14.75 12.55 -2.54
C GLN A 90 -14.40 13.71 -3.48
N ILE A 91 -13.25 13.63 -4.16
CA ILE A 91 -12.83 14.64 -5.14
C ILE A 91 -13.78 14.65 -6.35
N ILE A 92 -14.16 13.47 -6.86
CA ILE A 92 -15.08 13.34 -7.98
C ILE A 92 -16.46 13.89 -7.62
N ILE A 93 -16.98 13.57 -6.42
CA ILE A 93 -18.27 14.08 -5.94
C ILE A 93 -18.24 15.61 -5.84
N GLN A 94 -17.22 16.19 -5.21
CA GLN A 94 -17.10 17.65 -5.09
C GLN A 94 -17.03 18.33 -6.46
N LYS A 95 -16.30 17.75 -7.41
CA LYS A 95 -16.22 18.27 -8.77
C LYS A 95 -17.60 18.25 -9.44
N ASN A 96 -18.31 17.13 -9.38
CA ASN A 96 -19.63 17.01 -10.00
C ASN A 96 -20.66 17.97 -9.39
N ILE A 97 -20.61 18.20 -8.07
CA ILE A 97 -21.47 19.20 -7.39
C ILE A 97 -21.13 20.61 -7.89
N SER A 98 -19.84 20.96 -7.93
CA SER A 98 -19.40 22.27 -8.43
C SER A 98 -19.79 22.52 -9.88
N ASP A 99 -19.66 21.49 -10.74
CA ASP A 99 -20.03 21.59 -12.15
C ASP A 99 -21.56 21.77 -12.31
N ALA A 100 -22.37 21.07 -11.50
CA ALA A 100 -23.83 21.21 -11.48
C ALA A 100 -24.31 22.58 -10.96
N ASP A 101 -23.63 23.15 -9.96
CA ASP A 101 -23.92 24.49 -9.44
C ASP A 101 -23.54 25.59 -10.44
N ALA A 102 -22.43 25.40 -11.18
CA ALA A 102 -22.03 26.29 -12.26
C ALA A 102 -23.04 26.27 -13.43
N GLU A 103 -23.53 25.08 -13.81
CA GLU A 103 -24.59 24.97 -14.84
C GLU A 103 -25.90 25.66 -14.40
N LYS A 104 -26.31 25.54 -13.14
CA LYS A 104 -27.51 26.24 -12.62
C LYS A 104 -27.37 27.77 -12.68
N GLN A 105 -26.22 28.34 -12.33
CA GLN A 105 -26.00 29.79 -12.44
C GLN A 105 -26.08 30.29 -13.89
N VAL A 106 -25.64 29.49 -14.87
CA VAL A 106 -25.71 29.85 -16.29
C VAL A 106 -27.15 29.84 -16.81
N ILE A 107 -28.01 28.95 -16.28
CA ILE A 107 -29.43 28.85 -16.69
C ILE A 107 -30.29 29.91 -15.97
N GLU A 108 -29.96 30.27 -14.72
CA GLU A 108 -30.73 31.23 -13.93
C GLU A 108 -30.38 32.70 -14.22
N SER A 109 -29.30 33.02 -14.94
CA SER A 109 -29.03 34.39 -15.40
C SER A 109 -29.96 34.73 -16.58
N PRO A 110 -31.09 35.45 -16.36
CA PRO A 110 -31.99 35.77 -17.44
C PRO A 110 -31.33 36.85 -18.29
N VAL A 111 -31.58 36.78 -19.59
CA VAL A 111 -31.48 37.90 -20.53
C VAL A 111 -31.74 39.22 -19.79
N ALA A 112 -30.72 40.05 -19.66
CA ALA A 112 -30.88 41.44 -19.26
C ALA A 112 -31.78 42.08 -20.32
N VAL A 113 -33.09 42.14 -20.03
CA VAL A 113 -34.06 42.84 -20.85
C VAL A 113 -33.64 44.30 -20.79
N GLU A 114 -33.02 44.79 -21.86
CA GLU A 114 -32.72 46.21 -22.01
C GLU A 114 -34.04 46.99 -21.84
N PRO A 115 -34.09 47.99 -20.95
CA PRO A 115 -35.27 48.82 -20.84
C PRO A 115 -35.35 49.67 -22.11
N THR A 116 -36.30 49.33 -22.98
CA THR A 116 -36.71 50.19 -24.10
C THR A 116 -37.26 51.48 -23.53
N SER A 117 -36.38 52.48 -23.40
CA SER A 117 -36.72 53.84 -23.02
C SER A 117 -37.42 54.53 -24.20
N LYS A 118 -38.75 54.56 -24.10
CA LYS A 118 -39.69 55.66 -24.39
C LYS A 118 -39.42 56.68 -25.52
N VAL A 119 -40.45 56.79 -26.37
CA VAL A 119 -41.16 58.03 -26.80
C VAL A 119 -40.43 58.97 -27.77
N VAL A 120 -40.92 59.07 -29.01
CA VAL A 120 -41.74 60.18 -29.57
C VAL A 120 -42.62 59.61 -30.68
#